data_AF-A0A095XD53-F1
#
_entry.id   AF-A0A095XD53-F1
#
_cell.length_a   1.000
_cell.length_b   1.000
_cell.length_c   1.000
_cell.angle_alpha   90.00
_cell.angle_beta   90.00
_cell.angle_gamma   90.00
#
_symmetry.space_group_name_H-M   'P 1'
#
loop_
_entity.id
_entity.type
_entity.pdbx_description
1 polymer ?
#
loop_
_entity_poly.entity_id
_entity_poly.type
_entity_poly.pdbx_seq_one_letter_code
_entity_poly.pdbx_strand_id
1 'polypeptide(L)' 'MLILKIMLILLGVSFLTFGYLIYSKKRYDLINGYESDLKVGRKTEEYAKKVGKIELAIGAVLLIEGIVVIIKL' A
#
# COMPACT_ATOMS: atom_id res chain seq x y z
N MET A 1 11.53 5.25 -21.40
CA MET A 1 12.16 4.73 -20.16
C MET A 1 11.89 5.61 -18.95
N LEU A 2 12.16 6.92 -18.99
CA LEU A 2 11.96 7.82 -17.84
C LEU A 2 10.52 7.81 -17.27
N ILE A 3 9.49 7.88 -18.14
CA ILE A 3 8.09 7.87 -17.72
C ILE A 3 7.75 6.61 -16.90
N LEU A 4 8.20 5.43 -17.34
CA LEU A 4 7.98 4.18 -16.61
C LEU A 4 8.62 4.20 -15.22
N LYS A 5 9.81 4.79 -15.08
CA LYS A 5 10.49 4.94 -13.77
C LYS A 5 9.71 5.86 -12.83
N ILE A 6 9.20 6.98 -13.35
CA ILE A 6 8.37 7.90 -12.59
C ILE A 6 7.07 7.21 -12.15
N MET A 7 6.42 6.47 -13.04
CA MET A 7 5.23 5.68 -12.71
C MET A 7 5.52 4.66 -11.60
N LEU A 8 6.67 3.97 -11.64
CA LEU A 8 7.06 3.00 -10.61
C LEU A 8 7.24 3.65 -9.23
N ILE A 9 7.89 4.82 -9.16
CA ILE A 9 8.01 5.57 -7.90
C ILE A 9 6.63 6.02 -7.40
N LEU A 10 5.82 6.63 -8.27
CA LEU A 10 4.49 7.10 -7.89
C LEU A 10 3.63 5.95 -7.36
N LEU A 11 3.74 4.76 -7.96
CA LEU A 11 3.05 3.57 -7.50
C LEU A 11 3.56 3.15 -6.11
N GLY A 12 4.88 3.11 -5.91
CA GLY A 12 5.48 2.80 -4.60
C GLY A 12 5.06 3.77 -3.50
N VAL A 13 5.10 5.08 -3.76
CA VAL A 13 4.60 6.12 -2.84
C VAL A 13 3.12 5.93 -2.53
N SER A 14 2.32 5.60 -3.54
CA SER A 14 0.88 5.38 -3.35
C SER A 14 0.62 4.20 -2.40
N PHE A 15 1.27 3.05 -2.63
CA PHE A 15 1.16 1.88 -1.75
C PHE A 15 1.64 2.16 -0.32
N LEU A 16 2.74 2.90 -0.14
CA LEU A 16 3.19 3.31 1.20
C LEU A 16 2.18 4.21 1.89
N THR A 17 1.56 5.13 1.14
CA THR A 17 0.56 6.05 1.68
C THR A 17 -0.69 5.31 2.13
N PHE A 18 -1.26 4.44 1.28
CA PHE A 18 -2.41 3.62 1.65
C PHE A 18 -2.07 2.68 2.81
N GLY A 19 -0.93 1.99 2.75
CA GLY A 19 -0.49 1.09 3.81
C GLY A 19 -0.30 1.79 5.16
N TYR A 20 0.25 3.01 5.18
CA TYR A 20 0.37 3.83 6.38
C TYR A 20 -0.99 4.26 6.94
N LEU A 21 -1.89 4.72 6.07
CA LEU A 21 -3.23 5.14 6.46
C LEU A 21 -4.03 3.97 7.05
N ILE A 22 -3.95 2.79 6.42
CA ILE A 22 -4.61 1.58 6.91
C ILE A 22 -3.98 1.10 8.21
N TYR A 23 -2.67 0.84 8.23
CA TYR A 23 -2.03 0.20 9.38
C TYR A 23 -1.91 1.12 10.61
N SER A 24 -1.45 2.35 10.43
CA SER A 24 -1.11 3.27 11.52
C SER A 24 -2.25 4.23 11.86
N LYS A 25 -2.99 4.72 10.85
CA LYS A 25 -4.11 5.65 11.05
C LYS A 25 -5.47 4.94 11.15
N LYS A 26 -5.50 3.62 11.03
CA LYS A 26 -6.73 2.80 11.08
C LYS A 26 -7.81 3.23 10.10
N ARG A 27 -7.42 3.79 8.96
CA ARG A 27 -8.33 4.19 7.85
C ARG A 27 -8.77 2.97 7.06
N TYR A 28 -9.49 2.06 7.71
CA TYR A 28 -9.95 0.82 7.11
C TYR A 28 -11.06 1.02 6.08
N ASP A 29 -11.66 2.23 6.04
CA ASP A 29 -12.57 2.70 4.98
C ASP A 29 -11.92 2.64 3.58
N LEU A 30 -10.59 2.68 3.52
CA LEU A 30 -9.83 2.54 2.27
C LEU A 30 -9.80 1.09 1.74
N ILE A 31 -10.17 0.11 2.56
CA ILE A 31 -10.30 -1.28 2.14
C ILE A 31 -11.72 -1.48 1.62
N ASN A 32 -11.84 -1.84 0.34
CA ASN A 32 -13.13 -2.03 -0.32
C ASN A 32 -14.05 -2.99 0.46
N GLY A 33 -15.27 -2.51 0.73
CA GLY A 33 -16.31 -3.26 1.45
C GLY A 33 -15.98 -3.57 2.91
N TYR A 34 -14.95 -2.96 3.50
CA TYR A 34 -14.53 -3.29 4.86
C TYR A 34 -15.63 -3.11 5.90
N GLU A 35 -16.32 -1.98 5.90
CA GLU A 35 -17.37 -1.72 6.91
C GLU A 35 -18.54 -2.71 6.81
N SER A 36 -19.00 -3.02 5.60
CA SER A 36 -20.07 -3.98 5.39
C SER A 36 -19.66 -5.40 5.81
N ASP A 37 -18.42 -5.79 5.48
CA ASP A 37 -17.88 -7.11 5.81
C ASP A 37 -17.55 -7.23 7.31
N LEU A 38 -17.18 -6.14 7.98
CA LEU A 38 -16.95 -6.11 9.42
C LEU A 38 -18.25 -6.34 10.19
N LYS A 39 -19.35 -5.69 9.77
CA LYS A 39 -20.67 -5.84 10.41
C LYS A 39 -21.19 -7.28 10.41
N VAL A 40 -20.84 -8.06 9.38
CA VAL A 40 -21.22 -9.47 9.26
C VAL A 40 -20.11 -10.44 9.69
N GLY A 41 -19.03 -9.93 10.31
CA GLY A 41 -17.92 -10.73 10.84
C GLY A 41 -17.00 -11.36 9.79
N ARG A 42 -17.10 -10.97 8.51
CA ARG A 42 -16.27 -11.49 7.41
C ARG A 42 -14.86 -10.89 7.39
N LYS A 43 -14.71 -9.63 7.84
CA LYS A 43 -13.41 -8.96 8.00
C LYS A 43 -13.23 -8.54 9.45
N THR A 44 -11.97 -8.45 9.89
CA THR A 44 -11.59 -8.06 11.25
C THR A 44 -10.57 -6.92 11.22
N GLU A 45 -10.34 -6.28 12.38
CA GLU A 45 -9.26 -5.29 12.52
C GLU A 45 -7.89 -5.91 12.21
N GLU A 46 -7.67 -7.18 12.59
CA GLU A 46 -6.43 -7.89 12.29
C GLU A 46 -6.24 -8.10 10.79
N TYR A 47 -7.31 -8.43 10.07
CA TYR A 47 -7.30 -8.50 8.61
C TYR A 47 -6.88 -7.15 8.01
N ALA A 48 -7.47 -6.04 8.46
CA ALA A 48 -7.13 -4.72 7.94
C ALA A 48 -5.67 -4.34 8.24
N LYS A 49 -5.18 -4.64 9.44
CA LYS A 49 -3.76 -4.45 9.79
C LYS A 49 -2.84 -5.28 8.90
N LYS A 50 -3.22 -6.52 8.56
CA LYS A 50 -2.48 -7.36 7.63
C LYS A 50 -2.43 -6.75 6.23
N VAL A 51 -3.55 -6.24 5.72
CA VAL A 51 -3.61 -5.53 4.43
C VAL A 51 -2.66 -4.33 4.44
N GLY A 52 -2.74 -3.46 5.45
CA GLY A 52 -1.87 -2.29 5.55
C GLY A 52 -0.38 -2.65 5.58
N LYS A 53 0.01 -3.72 6.31
CA LYS A 53 1.40 -4.21 6.29
C LYS A 53 1.84 -4.70 4.91
N ILE A 54 0.96 -5.42 4.19
CA ILE A 54 1.26 -5.90 2.85
C ILE A 54 1.45 -4.73 1.88
N GLU A 55 0.59 -3.72 1.93
CA GLU A 55 0.73 -2.52 1.12
C GLU A 55 2.03 -1.75 1.43
N LEU A 56 2.40 -1.62 2.71
CA LEU A 56 3.68 -1.04 3.10
C LEU A 56 4.86 -1.82 2.52
N ALA A 57 4.82 -3.16 2.57
CA ALA A 57 5.88 -4.00 2.02
C ALA A 57 5.99 -3.85 0.49
N ILE A 58 4.86 -3.89 -0.22
CA ILE A 58 4.81 -3.68 -1.67
C ILE A 58 5.37 -2.30 -2.03
N GLY A 59 4.91 -1.25 -1.34
CA GLY A 59 5.36 0.12 -1.59
C GLY A 59 6.86 0.29 -1.36
N ALA A 60 7.41 -0.33 -0.31
CA ALA A 60 8.85 -0.31 -0.03
C ALA A 60 9.66 -1.01 -1.13
N VAL A 61 9.24 -2.19 -1.58
CA VAL A 61 9.90 -2.92 -2.68
C VAL A 61 9.90 -2.09 -3.96
N LEU A 62 8.75 -1.55 -4.36
CA LEU A 62 8.63 -0.73 -5.57
C LEU A 62 9.48 0.53 -5.51
N LEU A 63 9.59 1.18 -4.35
CA LEU A 63 10.47 2.34 -4.20
C LEU A 63 11.94 1.97 -4.31
N ILE A 64 12.37 0.89 -3.66
CA ILE A 64 13.77 0.42 -3.74
C ILE A 64 14.12 0.11 -5.20
N GLU A 65 13.27 -0.65 -5.89
CA GLU A 65 13.46 -0.96 -7.30
C GLU A 65 13.47 0.31 -8.17
N GLY A 66 12.51 1.23 -7.94
CA GLY A 66 12.44 2.51 -8.67
C GLY A 66 13.71 3.35 -8.51
N ILE A 67 14.25 3.44 -7.30
CA ILE A 67 15.50 4.16 -7.02
C ILE A 67 16.69 3.47 -7.68
N VAL A 68 16.81 2.14 -7.55
CA VAL A 68 17.90 1.36 -8.18
C VAL A 68 17.90 1.54 -9.70
N VAL A 69 16.72 1.49 -10.33
CA VAL A 69 16.57 1.68 -11.78
C VAL A 69 16.90 3.12 -12.21
N ILE A 70 16.71 4.12 -11.36
CA ILE A 70 17.15 5.50 -11.63
C ILE A 70 18.67 5.61 -11.54
N ILE A 71 19.28 5.07 -10.47
CA ILE A 71 20.72 5.22 -10.20
C ILE A 71 21.58 4.44 -11.20
N LYS A 72 21.17 3.24 -11.62
CA LYS A 72 21.94 2.40 -12.56
C LYS A 72 21.90 2.88 -14.03
N LEU A 73 21.45 4.11 -14.30
CA LEU A 73 21.29 4.64 -15.64
C LEU A 73 22.07 5.95 -15.83
#